data_AF-A0A318HWT5-F1
#
_entry.id   AF-A0A318HWT5-F1
#
_cell.length_a   1.000
_cell.length_b   1.000
_cell.length_c   1.000
_cell.angle_alpha   90.00
_cell.angle_beta   90.00
_cell.angle_gamma   90.00
#
_symmetry.space_group_name_H-M   'P 1'
#
loop_
_entity.id
_entity.type
_entity.pdbx_description
1 polymer ?
#
loop_
_entity_poly.entity_id
_entity_poly.type
_entity_poly.pdbx_seq_one_letter_code
_entity_poly.pdbx_strand_id
1 'polypeptide(L)'
;MALAFVGCDDTTETVGNSLNKNNSFVATTDSFLVASNTVLVDSVLSKNTVAYLGYVRDPETGSYITGDAMIQLHSLADIGLPAKDSIVSKLGNEVIADSCELFLPLAKSYGDSTVVMTLNLREMQKPMLETRTYYTNFDPEANGYLRTTNGINKDASYTLTSKAGTSSGILIRMNDKYWDKNGKEYNNLGTYLLQTYYAHPEYFKNTYSFLTNVFPGFYFKHKSGLGAMAHVESCLLNIFYRSKVNGKDSAQWISLVGTEEVLQHTKVTNTAATATLLNDTRYTYLKTPAGFFTQLTIPVEQLENGHNGQDINQVKLSVPRVNNSTTSDNALSPSSSVLLLPVDSLNSFFKQNVLMDNKVSFLGSLVANTYTFDNIANVINVMRKADKTNPNWNKLVIVPVTLTTTTRQTQSGSNETVITKITHNMSLTSTKLLKGTGAPGSAIKLNVIYTKVQ
;
A
#
# COMPACT_ATOMS: atom_id res chain seq x y z
N MET A 1 55.97 0.07 -10.19
CA MET A 1 55.32 -0.28 -8.92
C MET A 1 53.86 -0.56 -9.25
N ALA A 2 53.49 -1.83 -9.33
CA ALA A 2 52.13 -2.27 -9.68
C ALA A 2 51.57 -3.02 -8.48
N LEU A 3 50.46 -2.54 -7.91
CA LEU A 3 49.71 -3.26 -6.90
C LEU A 3 48.62 -4.06 -7.61
N ALA A 4 48.72 -5.39 -7.51
CA ALA A 4 47.65 -6.30 -7.86
C ALA A 4 46.75 -6.52 -6.63
N PHE A 5 45.45 -6.29 -6.79
CA PHE A 5 44.44 -6.76 -5.84
C PHE A 5 44.09 -8.20 -6.23
N VAL A 6 44.43 -9.16 -5.37
CA VAL A 6 43.92 -10.54 -5.45
C VAL A 6 42.61 -10.57 -4.68
N GLY A 7 41.53 -10.96 -5.37
CA GLY A 7 40.20 -11.12 -4.77
C GLY A 7 40.17 -12.27 -3.77
N CYS A 8 39.43 -12.09 -2.67
CA CYS A 8 39.04 -13.19 -1.79
C CYS A 8 38.13 -14.14 -2.57
N ASP A 9 38.58 -15.37 -2.68
CA ASP A 9 37.79 -16.51 -3.12
C ASP A 9 36.83 -16.91 -1.97
N ASP A 10 35.53 -16.68 -2.14
CA ASP A 10 34.49 -17.07 -1.18
C ASP A 10 34.20 -18.58 -1.33
N THR A 11 35.15 -19.41 -0.94
CA THR A 11 34.91 -20.83 -0.68
C THR A 11 34.56 -21.01 0.79
N THR A 12 33.31 -21.40 1.06
CA THR A 12 32.80 -21.75 2.40
C THR A 12 33.48 -22.99 3.02
N GLU A 13 34.55 -23.51 2.44
CA GLU A 13 35.27 -24.70 2.94
C GLU A 13 36.08 -24.43 4.22
N THR A 14 36.31 -23.16 4.59
CA THR A 14 37.22 -22.80 5.70
C THR A 14 36.56 -22.18 6.93
N VAL A 15 35.24 -21.94 6.93
CA VAL A 15 34.53 -21.47 8.14
C VAL A 15 34.01 -22.69 8.91
N GLY A 16 34.89 -23.31 9.70
CA GLY A 16 34.52 -24.42 10.58
C GLY A 16 35.69 -25.14 11.26
N ASN A 17 36.90 -25.06 10.71
CA ASN A 17 38.03 -25.84 11.23
C ASN A 17 38.70 -25.26 12.49
N SER A 18 38.42 -24.02 12.90
CA SER A 18 39.06 -23.40 14.07
C SER A 18 38.35 -23.67 15.41
N LEU A 19 37.16 -24.28 15.42
CA LEU A 19 36.39 -24.61 16.63
C LEU A 19 36.57 -26.07 17.10
N ASN A 20 37.23 -26.92 16.30
CA ASN A 20 37.41 -28.36 16.58
C ASN A 20 38.61 -28.68 17.47
N LYS A 21 38.95 -27.84 18.45
CA LYS A 21 40.03 -28.19 19.40
C LYS A 21 39.64 -29.22 20.46
N ASN A 22 38.34 -29.45 20.67
CA ASN A 22 37.81 -30.51 21.55
C ASN A 22 36.58 -31.18 20.89
N ASN A 23 36.79 -32.30 20.18
CA ASN A 23 35.78 -33.15 19.52
C ASN A 23 34.44 -33.27 20.29
N SER A 24 33.49 -32.38 20.04
CA SER A 24 32.15 -32.47 20.66
C SER A 24 31.01 -32.26 19.69
N PHE A 25 31.28 -31.79 18.45
CA PHE A 25 30.24 -31.54 17.45
C PHE A 25 30.72 -31.88 16.04
N VAL A 26 29.87 -32.56 15.26
CA VAL A 26 30.06 -32.79 13.81
C VAL A 26 29.02 -31.97 13.06
N ALA A 27 29.47 -31.16 12.09
CA ALA A 27 28.60 -30.38 11.21
C ALA A 27 28.54 -31.02 9.82
N THR A 28 27.34 -31.19 9.26
CA THR A 28 27.12 -31.67 7.89
C THR A 28 26.17 -30.75 7.15
N THR A 29 26.35 -30.61 5.84
CA THR A 29 25.49 -29.75 5.00
C THR A 29 24.71 -30.58 3.99
N ASP A 30 23.50 -30.13 3.66
CA ASP A 30 22.69 -30.70 2.59
C ASP A 30 21.84 -29.61 1.91
N SER A 31 21.26 -29.91 0.74
CA SER A 31 20.45 -29.00 -0.06
C SER A 31 19.15 -29.63 -0.54
N PHE A 32 18.02 -29.03 -0.20
CA PHE A 32 16.68 -29.54 -0.54
C PHE A 32 15.94 -28.62 -1.50
N LEU A 33 15.21 -29.21 -2.44
CA LEU A 33 14.54 -28.49 -3.51
C LEU A 33 13.14 -28.04 -3.06
N VAL A 34 12.85 -26.75 -3.19
CA VAL A 34 11.57 -26.16 -2.77
C VAL A 34 10.67 -25.99 -3.99
N ALA A 35 9.39 -26.33 -3.86
CA ALA A 35 8.38 -26.02 -4.88
C ALA A 35 7.72 -24.67 -4.60
N SER A 36 7.42 -23.88 -5.63
CA SER A 36 6.70 -22.61 -5.49
C SER A 36 5.60 -22.40 -6.53
N ASN A 37 4.54 -21.71 -6.11
CA ASN A 37 3.40 -21.36 -6.96
C ASN A 37 2.94 -19.92 -6.71
N THR A 38 2.49 -19.27 -7.77
CA THR A 38 1.75 -18.02 -7.67
C THR A 38 0.37 -18.31 -7.06
N VAL A 39 -0.06 -17.49 -6.11
CA VAL A 39 -1.42 -17.52 -5.56
C VAL A 39 -2.10 -16.18 -5.79
N LEU A 40 -3.37 -16.23 -6.19
CA LEU A 40 -4.20 -15.04 -6.37
C LEU A 40 -4.56 -14.47 -4.99
N VAL A 41 -4.42 -13.16 -4.86
CA VAL A 41 -4.77 -12.41 -3.66
C VAL A 41 -5.89 -11.44 -4.04
N ASP A 42 -7.12 -11.79 -3.66
CA ASP A 42 -8.30 -10.96 -3.96
C ASP A 42 -8.19 -9.57 -3.31
N SER A 43 -7.77 -9.53 -2.05
CA SER A 43 -7.57 -8.26 -1.35
C SER A 43 -6.56 -8.35 -0.22
N VAL A 44 -6.05 -7.19 0.16
CA VAL A 44 -5.19 -7.00 1.32
C VAL A 44 -5.76 -5.93 2.23
N LEU A 45 -5.37 -5.94 3.50
CA LEU A 45 -5.78 -4.93 4.46
C LEU A 45 -5.22 -3.55 4.06
N SER A 46 -6.11 -2.59 3.83
CA SER A 46 -5.76 -1.23 3.40
C SER A 46 -5.38 -0.38 4.61
N LYS A 47 -4.09 -0.13 4.78
CA LYS A 47 -3.52 0.74 5.84
C LYS A 47 -2.65 1.84 5.21
N ASN A 48 -3.17 2.50 4.18
CA ASN A 48 -2.52 3.57 3.42
C ASN A 48 -3.01 4.95 3.91
N THR A 49 -2.10 5.92 3.97
CA THR A 49 -2.43 7.34 4.20
C THR A 49 -2.59 8.13 2.89
N VAL A 50 -2.27 7.49 1.75
CA VAL A 50 -2.31 8.08 0.40
C VAL A 50 -3.33 7.33 -0.45
N ALA A 51 -4.18 8.04 -1.18
CA ALA A 51 -5.15 7.44 -2.09
C ALA A 51 -4.58 7.27 -3.51
N TYR A 52 -4.95 6.17 -4.18
CA TYR A 52 -4.55 5.91 -5.57
C TYR A 52 -5.72 6.19 -6.50
N LEU A 53 -5.47 6.96 -7.55
CA LEU A 53 -6.49 7.32 -8.54
C LEU A 53 -5.95 7.20 -9.96
N GLY A 54 -6.55 6.32 -10.76
CA GLY A 54 -6.18 6.16 -12.16
C GLY A 54 -6.18 4.71 -12.63
N TYR A 55 -5.50 4.47 -13.75
CA TYR A 55 -5.51 3.19 -14.43
C TYR A 55 -4.21 2.98 -15.19
N VAL A 56 -3.49 1.90 -14.86
CA VAL A 56 -2.19 1.57 -15.46
C VAL A 56 -2.13 0.11 -15.85
N ARG A 57 -1.25 -0.20 -16.80
CA ARG A 57 -0.92 -1.58 -17.18
C ARG A 57 0.48 -1.90 -16.69
N ASP A 58 0.62 -3.03 -16.02
CA ASP A 58 1.92 -3.60 -15.68
C ASP A 58 2.48 -4.32 -16.91
N PRO A 59 3.59 -3.85 -17.51
CA PRO A 59 4.15 -4.47 -18.70
C PRO A 59 4.71 -5.88 -18.43
N GLU A 60 5.10 -6.18 -17.18
CA GLU A 60 5.74 -7.44 -16.82
C GLU A 60 4.73 -8.61 -16.75
N THR A 61 3.54 -8.33 -16.22
CA THR A 61 2.48 -9.34 -16.06
C THR A 61 1.33 -9.18 -17.07
N GLY A 62 1.29 -8.05 -17.78
CA GLY A 62 0.16 -7.66 -18.62
C GLY A 62 -1.11 -7.27 -17.84
N SER A 63 -1.07 -7.29 -16.51
CA SER A 63 -2.22 -6.98 -15.66
C SER A 63 -2.53 -5.49 -15.65
N TYR A 64 -3.80 -5.15 -15.51
CA TYR A 64 -4.26 -3.79 -15.32
C TYR A 64 -4.58 -3.52 -13.86
N ILE A 65 -4.24 -2.33 -13.38
CA ILE A 65 -4.49 -1.88 -12.01
C ILE A 65 -5.31 -0.59 -12.08
N THR A 66 -6.49 -0.61 -11.48
CA THR A 66 -7.34 0.56 -11.28
C THR A 66 -7.32 0.97 -9.81
N GLY A 67 -7.17 2.26 -9.55
CA GLY A 67 -7.36 2.87 -8.24
C GLY A 67 -8.58 3.79 -8.26
N ASP A 68 -9.56 3.52 -7.39
CA ASP A 68 -10.66 4.43 -7.08
C ASP A 68 -10.55 4.88 -5.62
N ALA A 69 -10.62 6.18 -5.38
CA ALA A 69 -10.34 6.76 -4.08
C ALA A 69 -11.61 7.23 -3.37
N MET A 70 -11.77 6.89 -2.10
CA MET A 70 -12.76 7.50 -1.20
C MET A 70 -11.99 8.34 -0.17
N ILE A 71 -12.26 9.64 -0.15
CA ILE A 71 -11.54 10.60 0.70
C ILE A 71 -12.56 11.44 1.47
N GLN A 72 -12.43 11.41 2.79
CA GLN A 72 -13.18 12.26 3.69
C GLN A 72 -12.53 13.64 3.86
N LEU A 73 -13.34 14.64 4.18
CA LEU A 73 -12.87 15.96 4.59
C LEU A 73 -12.89 16.08 6.12
N HIS A 74 -12.27 17.13 6.66
CA HIS A 74 -12.42 17.51 8.06
C HIS A 74 -12.71 19.01 8.20
N SER A 75 -13.16 19.36 9.41
CA SER A 75 -13.25 20.75 9.87
C SER A 75 -12.56 20.86 11.22
N LEU A 76 -11.74 21.89 11.38
CA LEU A 76 -11.23 22.33 12.68
C LEU A 76 -12.27 23.23 13.35
N ALA A 77 -12.16 23.40 14.68
CA ALA A 77 -13.13 24.17 15.46
C ALA A 77 -13.24 25.64 15.02
N ASP A 78 -12.13 26.21 14.56
CA ASP A 78 -12.09 27.51 13.89
C ASP A 78 -11.51 27.31 12.49
N ILE A 79 -12.34 27.60 11.48
CA ILE A 79 -11.97 27.52 10.06
C ILE A 79 -11.57 28.88 9.48
N GLY A 80 -11.43 29.91 10.32
CA GLY A 80 -10.93 31.24 9.93
C GLY A 80 -11.94 32.06 9.13
N LEU A 81 -13.24 31.77 9.23
CA LEU A 81 -14.27 32.62 8.64
C LEU A 81 -14.49 33.89 9.47
N PRO A 82 -14.56 35.08 8.86
CA PRO A 82 -14.84 36.31 9.58
C PRO A 82 -16.31 36.36 10.02
N ALA A 83 -16.69 37.41 10.77
CA ALA A 83 -18.10 37.66 11.06
C ALA A 83 -18.93 37.80 9.77
N LYS A 84 -20.18 37.31 9.79
CA LYS A 84 -21.08 37.28 8.62
C LYS A 84 -21.22 38.65 7.92
N ASP A 85 -21.26 39.72 8.70
CA ASP A 85 -21.41 41.09 8.21
C ASP A 85 -20.17 41.61 7.47
N SER A 86 -19.00 41.04 7.74
CA SER A 86 -17.77 41.37 7.02
C SER A 86 -17.71 40.75 5.62
N ILE A 87 -18.53 39.74 5.33
CA ILE A 87 -18.60 39.12 4.00
C ILE A 87 -19.35 40.06 3.04
N VAL A 88 -18.79 40.31 1.87
CA VAL A 88 -19.42 41.14 0.81
C VAL A 88 -19.91 40.33 -0.38
N SER A 89 -19.46 39.07 -0.52
CA SER A 89 -20.06 38.11 -1.46
C SER A 89 -21.46 37.72 -0.99
N LYS A 90 -22.48 38.40 -1.53
CA LYS A 90 -23.89 38.18 -1.17
C LYS A 90 -24.78 38.14 -2.40
N LEU A 91 -25.86 37.36 -2.30
CA LEU A 91 -27.01 37.43 -3.20
C LEU A 91 -28.23 37.81 -2.36
N GLY A 92 -28.68 39.06 -2.50
CA GLY A 92 -29.59 39.65 -1.52
C GLY A 92 -28.92 39.74 -0.15
N ASN A 93 -29.58 39.21 0.88
CA ASN A 93 -29.06 39.18 2.26
C ASN A 93 -28.27 37.91 2.59
N GLU A 94 -28.20 36.94 1.68
CA GLU A 94 -27.54 35.66 1.92
C GLU A 94 -26.09 35.69 1.47
N VAL A 95 -25.21 35.11 2.29
CA VAL A 95 -23.80 34.92 1.95
C VAL A 95 -23.70 33.86 0.85
N ILE A 96 -22.83 34.12 -0.13
CA ILE A 96 -22.50 33.20 -1.21
C ILE A 96 -20.99 33.03 -1.33
N ALA A 97 -20.58 31.89 -1.89
CA ALA A 97 -19.20 31.72 -2.36
C ALA A 97 -19.12 32.20 -3.82
N ASP A 98 -18.12 33.02 -4.12
CA ASP A 98 -17.85 33.49 -5.49
C ASP A 98 -17.41 32.31 -6.37
N SER A 99 -16.65 31.36 -5.81
CA SER A 99 -16.33 30.09 -6.46
C SER A 99 -15.89 29.01 -5.47
N CYS A 100 -15.87 27.77 -5.93
CA CYS A 100 -15.42 26.62 -5.17
C CYS A 100 -14.61 25.68 -6.08
N GLU A 101 -13.55 25.09 -5.56
CA GLU A 101 -12.75 24.11 -6.27
C GLU A 101 -12.21 23.04 -5.34
N LEU A 102 -11.93 21.88 -5.93
CA LEU A 102 -11.32 20.74 -5.28
C LEU A 102 -9.92 20.54 -5.85
N PHE A 103 -8.91 20.55 -5.00
CA PHE A 103 -7.53 20.32 -5.37
C PHE A 103 -7.00 19.05 -4.70
N LEU A 104 -6.49 18.12 -5.51
CA LEU A 104 -5.91 16.86 -5.08
C LEU A 104 -4.39 16.92 -5.32
N PRO A 105 -3.58 17.37 -4.36
CA PRO A 105 -2.14 17.37 -4.50
C PRO A 105 -1.60 15.94 -4.59
N LEU A 106 -0.51 15.79 -5.34
CA LEU A 106 0.15 14.52 -5.58
C LEU A 106 1.43 14.41 -4.78
N ALA A 107 1.54 13.37 -3.94
CA ALA A 107 2.83 12.98 -3.34
C ALA A 107 3.79 12.42 -4.39
N LYS A 108 3.24 11.66 -5.34
CA LYS A 108 3.95 11.08 -6.49
C LYS A 108 2.97 10.70 -7.60
N SER A 109 3.49 10.17 -8.69
CA SER A 109 2.70 9.59 -9.76
C SER A 109 3.41 8.38 -10.35
N TYR A 110 2.64 7.46 -10.93
CA TYR A 110 3.17 6.41 -11.78
C TYR A 110 2.67 6.56 -13.21
N GLY A 111 3.58 6.33 -14.14
CA GLY A 111 3.35 6.29 -15.57
C GLY A 111 3.35 7.66 -16.27
N ASP A 112 2.67 7.75 -17.41
CA ASP A 112 2.69 8.92 -18.28
C ASP A 112 1.87 10.07 -17.68
N SER A 113 2.54 11.04 -17.09
CA SER A 113 1.89 12.18 -16.46
C SER A 113 1.12 13.10 -17.43
N THR A 114 1.37 12.99 -18.74
CA THR A 114 0.79 13.84 -19.78
C THR A 114 -0.48 13.26 -20.40
N VAL A 115 -0.76 11.97 -20.15
CA VAL A 115 -1.98 11.33 -20.66
C VAL A 115 -3.21 11.91 -19.99
N VAL A 116 -4.25 12.16 -20.79
CA VAL A 116 -5.54 12.62 -20.27
C VAL A 116 -6.27 11.44 -19.65
N MET A 117 -6.55 11.55 -18.37
CA MET A 117 -7.38 10.64 -17.60
C MET A 117 -8.73 11.30 -17.33
N THR A 118 -9.77 10.51 -17.07
CA THR A 118 -11.07 11.02 -16.62
C THR A 118 -11.53 10.24 -15.40
N LEU A 119 -11.98 10.97 -14.39
CA LEU A 119 -12.66 10.42 -13.22
C LEU A 119 -14.14 10.82 -13.23
N ASN A 120 -14.95 10.07 -12.50
CA ASN A 120 -16.29 10.43 -12.07
C ASN A 120 -16.24 10.73 -10.56
N LEU A 121 -16.49 11.98 -10.21
CA LEU A 121 -16.55 12.50 -8.84
C LEU A 121 -17.97 12.32 -8.30
N ARG A 122 -18.10 11.66 -7.14
CA ARG A 122 -19.38 11.41 -6.49
C ARG A 122 -19.39 11.84 -5.03
N GLU A 123 -20.47 12.46 -4.59
CA GLU A 123 -20.66 12.84 -3.18
C GLU A 123 -20.92 11.62 -2.29
N MET A 124 -20.27 11.59 -1.12
CA MET A 124 -20.53 10.59 -0.10
C MET A 124 -21.78 10.95 0.73
N GLN A 125 -22.61 9.95 1.02
CA GLN A 125 -23.81 10.08 1.85
C GLN A 125 -23.52 9.98 3.35
N LYS A 126 -22.49 9.21 3.72
CA LYS A 126 -22.11 8.90 5.11
C LYS A 126 -20.59 8.74 5.26
N PRO A 127 -20.03 8.99 6.45
CA PRO A 127 -18.61 8.80 6.68
C PRO A 127 -18.20 7.33 6.73
N MET A 128 -16.94 7.08 6.37
CA MET A 128 -16.14 5.96 6.83
C MET A 128 -16.04 5.94 8.35
N LEU A 129 -16.10 4.72 8.91
CA LEU A 129 -15.96 4.47 10.34
C LEU A 129 -14.55 3.95 10.64
N GLU A 130 -13.90 4.50 11.67
CA GLU A 130 -12.58 4.04 12.15
C GLU A 130 -12.62 2.62 12.73
N THR A 131 -13.77 2.22 13.28
CA THR A 131 -14.00 0.88 13.81
C THR A 131 -14.12 -0.19 12.74
N ARG A 132 -14.21 0.21 11.46
CA ARG A 132 -14.31 -0.72 10.33
C ARG A 132 -12.92 -1.00 9.75
N THR A 133 -12.69 -2.26 9.45
CA THR A 133 -11.54 -2.70 8.65
C THR A 133 -11.86 -2.55 7.16
N TYR A 134 -11.01 -1.86 6.40
CA TYR A 134 -11.14 -1.70 4.95
C TYR A 134 -10.12 -2.57 4.22
N TYR A 135 -10.59 -3.36 3.26
CA TYR A 135 -9.77 -4.16 2.36
C TYR A 135 -9.73 -3.52 0.99
N THR A 136 -8.67 -3.74 0.21
CA THR A 136 -8.50 -3.12 -1.11
C THR A 136 -9.65 -3.42 -2.09
N ASN A 137 -10.42 -4.49 -1.92
CA ASN A 137 -11.60 -4.78 -2.74
C ASN A 137 -12.90 -4.13 -2.23
N PHE A 138 -12.85 -3.37 -1.13
CA PHE A 138 -14.04 -2.71 -0.56
C PHE A 138 -14.62 -1.71 -1.56
N ASP A 139 -15.88 -1.92 -1.92
CA ASP A 139 -16.63 -1.13 -2.89
C ASP A 139 -17.56 -0.12 -2.19
N PRO A 140 -17.26 1.20 -2.22
CA PRO A 140 -18.10 2.21 -1.58
C PRO A 140 -19.51 2.29 -2.17
N GLU A 141 -19.65 2.08 -3.49
CA GLU A 141 -20.93 2.15 -4.20
C GLU A 141 -21.85 1.00 -3.74
N ALA A 142 -21.34 -0.23 -3.78
CA ALA A 142 -22.09 -1.41 -3.35
C ALA A 142 -22.46 -1.40 -1.85
N ASN A 143 -21.71 -0.65 -1.02
CA ASN A 143 -21.94 -0.53 0.42
C ASN A 143 -22.76 0.72 0.81
N GLY A 144 -23.36 1.41 -0.18
CA GLY A 144 -24.26 2.54 0.06
C GLY A 144 -23.57 3.75 0.69
N TYR A 145 -22.32 4.02 0.30
CA TYR A 145 -21.60 5.23 0.72
C TYR A 145 -21.87 6.43 -0.17
N LEU A 146 -22.46 6.24 -1.36
CA LEU A 146 -22.67 7.30 -2.33
C LEU A 146 -24.07 7.90 -2.20
N ARG A 147 -24.15 9.22 -2.31
CA ARG A 147 -25.43 9.92 -2.39
C ARG A 147 -26.05 9.69 -3.76
N THR A 148 -27.28 9.16 -3.77
CA THR A 148 -27.98 8.75 -5.01
C THR A 148 -28.97 9.81 -5.51
N THR A 149 -29.43 10.71 -4.65
CA THR A 149 -30.44 11.73 -4.97
C THR A 149 -29.85 13.13 -4.79
N ASN A 150 -29.87 13.91 -5.88
CA ASN A 150 -29.37 15.30 -5.94
C ASN A 150 -27.93 15.48 -5.42
N GLY A 151 -27.16 14.39 -5.30
CA GLY A 151 -25.76 14.45 -4.91
C GLY A 151 -24.86 14.80 -6.09
N ILE A 152 -23.66 15.30 -5.80
CA ILE A 152 -22.67 15.57 -6.84
C ILE A 152 -22.35 14.27 -7.59
N ASN A 153 -22.43 14.33 -8.92
CA ASN A 153 -22.03 13.28 -9.85
C ASN A 153 -21.48 13.96 -11.11
N LYS A 154 -20.16 14.10 -11.20
CA LYS A 154 -19.49 14.94 -12.18
C LYS A 154 -18.29 14.25 -12.79
N ASP A 155 -18.17 14.28 -14.11
CA ASP A 155 -16.93 13.86 -14.76
C ASP A 155 -15.91 14.99 -14.77
N ALA A 156 -14.64 14.65 -14.55
CA ALA A 156 -13.53 15.58 -14.64
C ALA A 156 -12.35 14.92 -15.35
N SER A 157 -11.88 15.56 -16.43
CA SER A 157 -10.65 15.15 -17.11
C SER A 157 -9.44 15.86 -16.51
N TYR A 158 -8.32 15.15 -16.41
CA TYR A 158 -7.10 15.64 -15.78
C TYR A 158 -5.85 15.01 -16.41
N THR A 159 -4.72 15.68 -16.22
CA THR A 159 -3.37 15.15 -16.41
C THR A 159 -2.64 15.23 -15.06
N LEU A 160 -1.57 14.45 -14.86
CA LEU A 160 -0.80 14.50 -13.60
C LEU A 160 0.24 15.63 -13.60
N THR A 161 0.63 16.10 -14.78
CA THR A 161 1.38 17.34 -14.95
C THR A 161 0.46 18.44 -15.49
N SER A 162 0.46 19.60 -14.86
CA SER A 162 -0.15 20.80 -15.43
C SER A 162 0.91 21.57 -16.22
N LYS A 163 0.54 22.15 -17.37
CA LYS A 163 1.41 23.12 -18.10
C LYS A 163 1.65 24.41 -17.29
N ALA A 164 0.96 24.60 -16.17
CA ALA A 164 1.02 25.75 -15.29
C ALA A 164 1.93 25.49 -14.06
N GLY A 165 3.13 24.94 -14.30
CA GLY A 165 4.40 25.36 -13.71
C GLY A 165 4.69 25.30 -12.20
N THR A 166 3.75 25.13 -11.27
CA THR A 166 4.11 25.20 -9.83
C THR A 166 3.37 24.24 -8.88
N SER A 167 2.27 23.59 -9.29
CA SER A 167 1.51 22.68 -8.41
C SER A 167 1.29 21.32 -9.06
N SER A 168 1.84 20.26 -8.47
CA SER A 168 1.61 18.87 -8.86
C SER A 168 0.28 18.39 -8.25
N GLY A 169 -0.81 18.44 -9.02
CA GLY A 169 -2.14 18.14 -8.49
C GLY A 169 -3.25 18.11 -9.53
N ILE A 170 -4.37 17.48 -9.17
CA ILE A 170 -5.60 17.47 -9.97
C ILE A 170 -6.53 18.57 -9.46
N LEU A 171 -6.92 19.50 -10.32
CA LEU A 171 -7.84 20.60 -9.98
C LEU A 171 -9.21 20.35 -10.63
N ILE A 172 -10.28 20.38 -9.83
CA ILE A 172 -11.65 20.19 -10.27
C ILE A 172 -12.49 21.40 -9.83
N ARG A 173 -13.13 22.09 -10.77
CA ARG A 173 -14.00 23.23 -10.45
C ARG A 173 -15.37 22.76 -9.96
N MET A 174 -15.81 23.30 -8.82
CA MET A 174 -17.01 22.91 -8.08
C MET A 174 -18.05 24.05 -8.09
N ASN A 175 -18.19 24.73 -9.23
CA ASN A 175 -19.05 25.91 -9.39
C ASN A 175 -20.47 25.60 -9.90
N ASP A 176 -20.76 24.33 -10.16
CA ASP A 176 -22.11 23.90 -10.55
C ASP A 176 -23.07 24.06 -9.36
N LYS A 177 -24.35 24.28 -9.64
CA LYS A 177 -25.40 24.34 -8.62
C LYS A 177 -25.34 23.12 -7.70
N TYR A 178 -25.58 23.34 -6.41
CA TYR A 178 -25.57 22.28 -5.40
C TYR A 178 -26.93 22.17 -4.72
N TRP A 179 -27.35 20.95 -4.43
CA TRP A 179 -28.58 20.67 -3.68
C TRP A 179 -28.24 19.94 -2.39
N ASP A 180 -28.71 20.45 -1.24
CA ASP A 180 -28.56 19.74 0.02
C ASP A 180 -29.49 18.52 0.11
N LYS A 181 -29.37 17.76 1.21
CA LYS A 181 -30.19 16.56 1.45
C LYS A 181 -31.69 16.85 1.54
N ASN A 182 -32.08 18.09 1.83
CA ASN A 182 -33.47 18.53 1.93
C ASN A 182 -33.99 19.10 0.59
N GLY A 183 -33.15 19.16 -0.44
CA GLY A 183 -33.50 19.69 -1.76
C GLY A 183 -33.38 21.20 -1.89
N LYS A 184 -32.79 21.91 -0.92
CA LYS A 184 -32.51 23.34 -1.06
C LYS A 184 -31.37 23.54 -2.06
N GLU A 185 -31.60 24.42 -3.03
CA GLU A 185 -30.62 24.79 -4.06
C GLU A 185 -29.67 25.89 -3.55
N TYR A 186 -28.40 25.77 -3.94
CA TYR A 186 -27.33 26.72 -3.68
C TYR A 186 -26.54 26.98 -4.97
N ASN A 187 -25.96 28.18 -5.09
CA ASN A 187 -25.17 28.58 -6.27
C ASN A 187 -24.04 27.60 -6.59
N ASN A 188 -23.39 27.07 -5.56
CA ASN A 188 -22.34 26.07 -5.64
C ASN A 188 -22.15 25.39 -4.26
N LEU A 189 -21.32 24.34 -4.21
CA LEU A 189 -21.01 23.63 -2.96
C LEU A 189 -20.42 24.56 -1.88
N GLY A 190 -19.58 25.52 -2.28
CA GLY A 190 -19.01 26.51 -1.35
C GLY A 190 -20.08 27.38 -0.67
N THR A 191 -21.12 27.76 -1.41
CA THR A 191 -22.24 28.54 -0.89
C THR A 191 -23.05 27.75 0.15
N TYR A 192 -23.28 26.45 -0.10
CA TYR A 192 -23.86 25.56 0.90
C TYR A 192 -23.03 25.53 2.17
N LEU A 193 -21.71 25.37 2.06
CA LEU A 193 -20.82 25.27 3.21
C LEU A 193 -20.76 26.59 4.02
N LEU A 194 -20.65 27.75 3.35
CA LEU A 194 -20.66 29.05 4.02
C LEU A 194 -21.98 29.31 4.74
N GLN A 195 -23.12 29.08 4.07
CA GLN A 195 -24.42 29.28 4.70
C GLN A 195 -24.66 28.31 5.86
N THR A 196 -24.23 27.06 5.73
CA THR A 196 -24.34 26.06 6.80
C THR A 196 -23.49 26.44 8.00
N TYR A 197 -22.27 26.97 7.80
CA TYR A 197 -21.43 27.45 8.91
C TYR A 197 -22.10 28.57 9.70
N TYR A 198 -22.64 29.60 9.03
CA TYR A 198 -23.29 30.71 9.74
C TYR A 198 -24.63 30.33 10.37
N ALA A 199 -25.33 29.32 9.86
CA ALA A 199 -26.56 28.81 10.45
C ALA A 199 -26.31 27.85 11.62
N HIS A 200 -25.27 27.01 11.50
CA HIS A 200 -24.96 25.90 12.40
C HIS A 200 -23.44 25.79 12.67
N PRO A 201 -22.82 26.77 13.35
CA PRO A 201 -21.38 26.72 13.64
C PRO A 201 -21.01 25.49 14.50
N GLU A 202 -21.94 24.96 15.30
CA GLU A 202 -21.76 23.75 16.09
C GLU A 202 -21.48 22.49 15.26
N TYR A 203 -21.85 22.48 13.99
CA TYR A 203 -21.54 21.38 13.09
C TYR A 203 -20.08 21.37 12.63
N PHE A 204 -19.36 22.49 12.74
CA PHE A 204 -17.97 22.64 12.30
C PHE A 204 -16.96 22.45 13.44
N LYS A 205 -17.43 22.28 14.69
CA LYS A 205 -16.57 22.22 15.89
C LYS A 205 -15.52 21.11 15.88
N ASN A 206 -15.75 20.02 15.15
CA ASN A 206 -14.81 18.91 14.99
C ASN A 206 -15.19 18.04 13.78
N THR A 207 -14.26 17.19 13.35
CA THR A 207 -14.40 16.26 12.22
C THR A 207 -15.66 15.40 12.31
N TYR A 208 -15.97 14.82 13.48
CA TYR A 208 -17.15 13.96 13.63
C TYR A 208 -18.46 14.71 13.37
N SER A 209 -18.60 15.91 13.95
CA SER A 209 -19.79 16.75 13.79
C SER A 209 -19.95 17.21 12.35
N PHE A 210 -18.84 17.54 11.70
CA PHE A 210 -18.82 18.00 10.31
C PHE A 210 -19.21 16.88 9.35
N LEU A 211 -18.57 15.71 9.48
CA LEU A 211 -18.84 14.56 8.62
C LEU A 211 -20.27 14.04 8.76
N THR A 212 -20.86 14.13 9.95
CA THR A 212 -22.20 13.62 10.23
C THR A 212 -23.29 14.59 9.75
N ASN A 213 -23.10 15.89 9.95
CA ASN A 213 -24.15 16.89 9.75
C ASN A 213 -23.98 17.73 8.47
N VAL A 214 -22.77 17.84 7.92
CA VAL A 214 -22.46 18.78 6.83
C VAL A 214 -22.10 18.06 5.54
N PHE A 215 -20.90 17.43 5.48
CA PHE A 215 -20.38 16.89 4.23
C PHE A 215 -19.33 15.78 4.47
N PRO A 216 -19.66 14.50 4.18
CA PRO A 216 -18.75 13.40 4.49
C PRO A 216 -17.48 13.34 3.61
N GLY A 217 -17.55 13.80 2.37
CA GLY A 217 -16.43 13.74 1.42
C GLY A 217 -16.84 13.24 0.03
N PHE A 218 -15.86 12.70 -0.69
CA PHE A 218 -15.99 12.33 -2.10
C PHE A 218 -15.48 10.91 -2.38
N TYR A 219 -16.10 10.27 -3.38
CA TYR A 219 -15.58 9.11 -4.07
C TYR A 219 -15.16 9.51 -5.50
N PHE A 220 -13.92 9.20 -5.85
CA PHE A 220 -13.31 9.43 -7.15
C PHE A 220 -13.18 8.09 -7.85
N LYS A 221 -14.06 7.84 -8.82
CA LYS A 221 -14.06 6.61 -9.60
C LYS A 221 -13.33 6.85 -10.91
N HIS A 222 -12.37 6.01 -11.27
CA HIS A 222 -11.80 6.04 -12.60
C HIS A 222 -12.90 5.80 -13.65
N LYS A 223 -12.91 6.61 -14.72
CA LYS A 223 -13.88 6.51 -15.82
C LYS A 223 -13.23 6.14 -17.15
N SER A 224 -12.14 6.81 -17.52
CA SER A 224 -11.42 6.54 -18.78
C SER A 224 -9.98 7.07 -18.77
N GLY A 225 -9.21 6.67 -19.78
CA GLY A 225 -7.76 6.91 -19.88
C GLY A 225 -6.94 5.72 -19.38
N LEU A 226 -5.73 5.55 -19.88
CA LEU A 226 -4.82 4.48 -19.50
C LEU A 226 -3.39 5.02 -19.50
N GLY A 227 -2.63 4.65 -18.47
CA GLY A 227 -1.19 4.91 -18.41
C GLY A 227 -0.76 5.79 -17.25
N ALA A 228 -1.68 6.26 -16.42
CA ALA A 228 -1.37 7.13 -15.28
C ALA A 228 -2.08 6.70 -14.00
N MET A 229 -1.34 6.74 -12.88
CA MET A 229 -1.86 6.58 -11.52
C MET A 229 -1.37 7.73 -10.64
N ALA A 230 -2.30 8.52 -10.11
CA ALA A 230 -2.06 9.56 -9.12
C ALA A 230 -1.89 8.95 -7.72
N HIS A 231 -0.94 9.48 -6.94
CA HIS A 231 -0.87 9.29 -5.49
C HIS A 231 -1.34 10.55 -4.80
N VAL A 232 -2.62 10.59 -4.48
CA VAL A 232 -3.27 11.73 -3.85
C VAL A 232 -2.97 11.71 -2.36
N GLU A 233 -2.22 12.70 -1.89
CA GLU A 233 -1.82 12.81 -0.48
C GLU A 233 -2.90 13.44 0.40
N SER A 234 -3.72 14.29 -0.21
CA SER A 234 -4.77 15.01 0.48
C SER A 234 -5.85 15.50 -0.50
N CYS A 235 -6.93 16.04 0.04
CA CYS A 235 -8.03 16.60 -0.72
C CYS A 235 -8.39 17.97 -0.15
N LEU A 236 -8.19 19.06 -0.90
CA LEU A 236 -8.47 20.42 -0.46
C LEU A 236 -9.72 20.93 -1.16
N LEU A 237 -10.79 21.16 -0.41
CA LEU A 237 -11.97 21.87 -0.90
C LEU A 237 -11.82 23.36 -0.55
N ASN A 238 -11.45 24.15 -1.55
CA ASN A 238 -11.25 25.59 -1.41
C ASN A 238 -12.55 26.33 -1.73
N ILE A 239 -12.88 27.28 -0.86
CA ILE A 239 -14.09 28.12 -0.98
C ILE A 239 -13.63 29.57 -1.03
N PHE A 240 -13.89 30.24 -2.15
CA PHE A 240 -13.50 31.61 -2.39
C PHE A 240 -14.68 32.56 -2.20
N TYR A 241 -14.42 33.67 -1.52
CA TYR A 241 -15.39 34.73 -1.25
C TYR A 241 -14.67 36.07 -1.11
N ARG A 242 -15.41 37.16 -1.01
CA ARG A 242 -14.86 38.47 -0.67
C ARG A 242 -15.34 38.93 0.70
N SER A 243 -14.45 39.58 1.45
CA SER A 243 -14.77 40.22 2.72
C SER A 243 -14.10 41.58 2.86
N LYS A 244 -14.57 42.38 3.83
CA LYS A 244 -13.94 43.62 4.24
C LYS A 244 -12.70 43.34 5.07
N VAL A 245 -11.53 43.59 4.48
CA VAL A 245 -10.24 43.58 5.18
C VAL A 245 -9.71 45.00 5.19
N ASN A 246 -9.51 45.58 6.38
CA ASN A 246 -9.10 46.99 6.56
C ASN A 246 -10.00 47.97 5.75
N GLY A 247 -11.31 47.73 5.74
CA GLY A 247 -12.31 48.56 5.06
C GLY A 247 -12.43 48.34 3.54
N LYS A 248 -11.54 47.53 2.93
CA LYS A 248 -11.53 47.26 1.48
C LYS A 248 -12.06 45.87 1.15
N ASP A 249 -12.78 45.78 0.03
CA ASP A 249 -13.22 44.49 -0.52
C ASP A 249 -12.00 43.70 -0.98
N SER A 250 -11.77 42.56 -0.35
CA SER A 250 -10.61 41.70 -0.62
C SER A 250 -11.06 40.28 -0.92
N ALA A 251 -10.46 39.66 -1.92
CA ALA A 251 -10.64 38.23 -2.17
C ALA A 251 -10.01 37.42 -1.04
N GLN A 252 -10.73 36.44 -0.54
CA GLN A 252 -10.35 35.56 0.56
C GLN A 252 -10.72 34.12 0.20
N TRP A 253 -10.13 33.17 0.92
CA TRP A 253 -10.52 31.78 0.81
C TRP A 253 -10.38 31.07 2.15
N ILE A 254 -11.14 29.99 2.30
CA ILE A 254 -10.91 28.97 3.32
C ILE A 254 -10.74 27.61 2.63
N SER A 255 -10.07 26.69 3.30
CA SER A 255 -9.85 25.33 2.81
C SER A 255 -10.37 24.34 3.84
N LEU A 256 -11.27 23.45 3.43
CA LEU A 256 -11.59 22.24 4.17
C LEU A 256 -10.70 21.13 3.61
N VAL A 257 -9.89 20.52 4.46
CA VAL A 257 -8.84 19.58 4.02
C VAL A 257 -9.24 18.16 4.38
N GLY A 258 -8.86 17.18 3.58
CA GLY A 258 -8.76 15.77 3.93
C GLY A 258 -7.29 15.40 4.00
N THR A 259 -6.70 15.37 5.18
CA THR A 259 -5.29 15.01 5.45
C THR A 259 -5.15 13.55 5.87
N GLU A 260 -3.92 13.10 6.22
CA GLU A 260 -3.66 11.79 6.83
C GLU A 260 -4.41 11.55 8.15
N GLU A 261 -4.89 12.61 8.79
CA GLU A 261 -5.69 12.56 10.02
C GLU A 261 -7.15 12.13 9.78
N VAL A 262 -7.55 12.01 8.51
CA VAL A 262 -8.89 11.59 8.10
C VAL A 262 -8.81 10.30 7.31
N LEU A 263 -9.78 9.40 7.51
CA LEU A 263 -9.84 8.13 6.80
C LEU A 263 -9.86 8.34 5.28
N GLN A 264 -8.93 7.67 4.61
CA GLN A 264 -8.88 7.53 3.15
C GLN A 264 -8.88 6.04 2.80
N HIS A 265 -9.50 5.70 1.68
CA HIS A 265 -9.53 4.32 1.18
C HIS A 265 -9.34 4.28 -0.33
N THR A 266 -8.55 3.32 -0.79
CA THR A 266 -8.42 3.01 -2.21
C THR A 266 -9.07 1.67 -2.49
N LYS A 267 -10.11 1.65 -3.33
CA LYS A 267 -10.53 0.42 -3.99
C LYS A 267 -9.54 0.13 -5.11
N VAL A 268 -8.88 -1.01 -5.03
CA VAL A 268 -7.95 -1.51 -6.04
C VAL A 268 -8.63 -2.64 -6.78
N THR A 269 -8.67 -2.52 -8.10
CA THR A 269 -9.04 -3.62 -8.99
C THR A 269 -7.82 -4.03 -9.78
N ASN A 270 -7.49 -5.32 -9.75
CA ASN A 270 -6.36 -5.88 -10.49
C ASN A 270 -6.88 -6.97 -11.43
N THR A 271 -6.88 -6.70 -12.73
CA THR A 271 -7.36 -7.64 -13.75
C THR A 271 -6.18 -8.16 -14.55
N ALA A 272 -6.00 -9.48 -14.57
CA ALA A 272 -4.95 -10.16 -15.31
C ALA A 272 -5.53 -11.29 -16.16
N ALA A 273 -4.75 -11.78 -17.13
CA ALA A 273 -4.95 -13.13 -17.67
C ALA A 273 -4.49 -14.15 -16.61
N THR A 274 -5.29 -14.27 -15.54
CA THR A 274 -4.89 -14.89 -14.27
C THR A 274 -4.43 -16.33 -14.44
N ALA A 275 -5.05 -17.09 -15.36
CA ALA A 275 -4.72 -18.50 -15.57
C ALA A 275 -3.28 -18.72 -16.05
N THR A 276 -2.74 -17.89 -16.93
CA THR A 276 -1.37 -18.04 -17.45
C THR A 276 -0.34 -17.77 -16.36
N LEU A 277 -0.53 -16.72 -15.57
CA LEU A 277 0.40 -16.34 -14.50
C LEU A 277 0.35 -17.31 -13.30
N LEU A 278 -0.82 -17.87 -13.00
CA LEU A 278 -0.99 -18.88 -11.96
C LEU A 278 -0.33 -20.21 -12.34
N ASN A 279 -0.38 -20.58 -13.61
CA ASN A 279 0.16 -21.84 -14.14
C ASN A 279 1.56 -21.68 -14.80
N ASP A 280 2.23 -20.55 -14.61
CA ASP A 280 3.57 -20.36 -15.17
C ASP A 280 4.53 -21.40 -14.56
N THR A 281 5.24 -22.12 -15.44
CA THR A 281 6.16 -23.21 -15.10
C THR A 281 7.59 -22.73 -14.85
N ARG A 282 7.90 -21.48 -15.20
CA ARG A 282 9.23 -20.88 -15.08
C ARG A 282 9.29 -19.86 -13.96
N TYR A 283 8.18 -19.17 -13.69
CA TYR A 283 8.16 -18.04 -12.75
C TYR A 283 7.03 -18.12 -11.72
N THR A 284 7.21 -17.36 -10.65
CA THR A 284 6.12 -16.95 -9.75
C THR A 284 6.15 -15.45 -9.55
N TYR A 285 5.05 -14.86 -9.07
CA TYR A 285 4.87 -13.41 -9.09
C TYR A 285 4.49 -12.86 -7.71
N LEU A 286 5.12 -11.74 -7.35
CA LEU A 286 4.65 -10.86 -6.28
C LEU A 286 4.13 -9.56 -6.91
N LYS A 287 2.90 -9.18 -6.62
CA LYS A 287 2.25 -8.01 -7.21
C LYS A 287 1.42 -7.25 -6.19
N THR A 288 1.56 -5.92 -6.20
CA THR A 288 0.85 -5.02 -5.28
C THR A 288 0.29 -3.77 -5.96
N PRO A 289 -0.70 -3.11 -5.31
CA PRO A 289 -1.50 -3.59 -4.17
C PRO A 289 -2.47 -4.68 -4.61
N ALA A 290 -2.63 -5.75 -3.80
CA ALA A 290 -3.43 -6.95 -4.06
C ALA A 290 -3.31 -7.55 -5.49
N GLY A 291 -2.90 -8.80 -5.59
CA GLY A 291 -2.84 -9.46 -6.90
C GLY A 291 -2.22 -10.83 -6.80
N PHE A 292 -0.92 -10.89 -6.54
CA PHE A 292 -0.19 -12.16 -6.51
C PHE A 292 0.78 -12.20 -5.34
N PHE A 293 0.79 -13.33 -4.63
CA PHE A 293 1.87 -13.75 -3.74
C PHE A 293 2.51 -15.04 -4.26
N THR A 294 3.68 -15.37 -3.73
CA THR A 294 4.34 -16.65 -3.98
C THR A 294 4.20 -17.53 -2.75
N GLN A 295 3.58 -18.70 -2.91
CA GLN A 295 3.54 -19.74 -1.90
C GLN A 295 4.67 -20.75 -2.14
N LEU A 296 5.35 -21.16 -1.07
CA LEU A 296 6.38 -22.19 -1.06
C LEU A 296 5.84 -23.46 -0.41
N THR A 297 6.24 -24.61 -0.93
CA THR A 297 6.05 -25.92 -0.29
C THR A 297 7.40 -26.42 0.20
N ILE A 298 7.54 -26.50 1.52
CA ILE A 298 8.77 -26.93 2.17
C ILE A 298 8.80 -28.46 2.20
N PRO A 299 9.88 -29.11 1.72
CA PRO A 299 9.99 -30.57 1.70
C PRO A 299 10.40 -31.11 3.08
N VAL A 300 9.63 -30.78 4.12
CA VAL A 300 9.97 -31.03 5.54
C VAL A 300 10.38 -32.48 5.81
N GLU A 301 9.69 -33.45 5.20
CA GLU A 301 10.00 -34.89 5.39
C GLU A 301 11.35 -35.29 4.77
N GLN A 302 11.78 -34.63 3.68
CA GLN A 302 13.06 -34.93 3.04
C GLN A 302 14.24 -34.44 3.88
N LEU A 303 14.07 -33.36 4.65
CA LEU A 303 15.11 -32.83 5.54
C LEU A 303 15.48 -33.81 6.66
N GLU A 304 14.68 -34.85 6.91
CA GLU A 304 14.98 -35.84 7.94
C GLU A 304 15.71 -37.07 7.39
N ASN A 305 15.68 -37.28 6.07
CA ASN A 305 16.22 -38.48 5.44
C ASN A 305 17.75 -38.52 5.58
N GLY A 306 18.26 -39.53 6.29
CA GLY A 306 19.71 -39.72 6.47
C GLY A 306 20.33 -38.87 7.59
N HIS A 307 19.54 -38.05 8.30
CA HIS A 307 20.01 -37.15 9.36
C HIS A 307 19.48 -37.54 10.76
N ASN A 308 19.20 -38.83 10.98
CA ASN A 308 18.68 -39.35 12.24
C ASN A 308 19.59 -39.01 13.43
N GLY A 309 19.03 -38.34 14.45
CA GLY A 309 19.76 -37.93 15.66
C GLY A 309 20.65 -36.69 15.47
N GLN A 310 20.49 -35.95 14.36
CA GLN A 310 21.10 -34.64 14.16
C GLN A 310 20.07 -33.53 14.34
N ASP A 311 20.50 -32.38 14.86
CA ASP A 311 19.67 -31.19 14.97
C ASP A 311 19.81 -30.31 13.72
N ILE A 312 18.69 -29.80 13.22
CA ILE A 312 18.68 -28.76 12.19
C ILE A 312 19.04 -27.44 12.86
N ASN A 313 20.28 -26.99 12.67
CA ASN A 313 20.81 -25.79 13.33
C ASN A 313 20.55 -24.52 12.50
N GLN A 314 20.75 -24.62 11.19
CA GLN A 314 20.52 -23.52 10.28
C GLN A 314 19.86 -23.98 8.99
N VAL A 315 18.88 -23.23 8.52
CA VAL A 315 18.30 -23.41 7.18
C VAL A 315 18.23 -22.08 6.47
N LYS A 316 19.02 -21.94 5.39
CA LYS A 316 19.01 -20.76 4.53
C LYS A 316 18.10 -21.00 3.33
N LEU A 317 17.15 -20.09 3.11
CA LEU A 317 16.29 -20.07 1.93
C LEU A 317 16.71 -18.88 1.04
N SER A 318 16.99 -19.17 -0.23
CA SER A 318 17.26 -18.14 -1.25
C SER A 318 16.24 -18.23 -2.37
N VAL A 319 15.63 -17.08 -2.69
CA VAL A 319 14.60 -16.96 -3.74
C VAL A 319 15.08 -15.94 -4.77
N PRO A 320 15.66 -16.39 -5.90
CA PRO A 320 16.19 -15.49 -6.91
C PRO A 320 15.08 -14.75 -7.65
N ARG A 321 15.26 -13.44 -7.83
CA ARG A 321 14.42 -12.62 -8.70
C ARG A 321 14.93 -12.75 -10.15
N VAL A 322 14.01 -12.64 -11.10
CA VAL A 322 14.36 -12.39 -12.50
C VAL A 322 14.23 -10.91 -12.77
N ASN A 323 15.24 -10.31 -13.40
CA ASN A 323 15.15 -8.92 -13.82
C ASN A 323 13.93 -8.70 -14.74
N ASN A 324 13.28 -7.55 -14.60
CA ASN A 324 12.17 -7.17 -15.45
C ASN A 324 12.65 -7.18 -16.91
N SER A 325 11.84 -7.71 -17.81
CA SER A 325 12.17 -7.75 -19.25
C SER A 325 11.88 -6.43 -19.96
N THR A 326 11.14 -5.53 -19.32
CA THR A 326 10.76 -4.22 -19.87
C THR A 326 11.36 -3.11 -19.03
N THR A 327 12.14 -2.25 -19.67
CA THR A 327 12.61 -0.97 -19.13
C THR A 327 11.80 0.15 -19.77
N SER A 328 10.84 0.71 -19.02
CA SER A 328 10.08 1.89 -19.44
C SER A 328 9.73 2.73 -18.21
N ASP A 329 9.36 3.99 -18.41
CA ASP A 329 8.88 4.87 -17.34
C ASP A 329 7.61 4.33 -16.65
N ASN A 330 6.93 3.38 -17.31
CA ASN A 330 5.74 2.69 -16.81
C ASN A 330 6.07 1.35 -16.11
N ALA A 331 7.34 0.94 -16.06
CA ALA A 331 7.72 -0.33 -15.46
C ALA A 331 7.60 -0.26 -13.93
N LEU A 332 6.90 -1.23 -13.34
CA LEU A 332 6.77 -1.31 -11.90
C LEU A 332 8.05 -1.87 -11.28
N SER A 333 8.55 -1.20 -10.25
CA SER A 333 9.71 -1.66 -9.49
C SER A 333 9.41 -2.97 -8.76
N PRO A 334 10.42 -3.81 -8.49
CA PRO A 334 10.26 -4.95 -7.59
C PRO A 334 10.01 -4.48 -6.15
N SER A 335 9.42 -5.34 -5.33
CA SER A 335 9.26 -5.04 -3.90
C SER A 335 10.63 -5.04 -3.22
N SER A 336 10.98 -3.97 -2.51
CA SER A 336 12.26 -3.91 -1.79
C SER A 336 12.32 -4.88 -0.62
N SER A 337 11.19 -5.09 0.06
CA SER A 337 11.06 -5.95 1.23
C SER A 337 9.89 -6.92 1.09
N VAL A 338 10.07 -8.13 1.63
CA VAL A 338 9.08 -9.20 1.65
C VAL A 338 9.08 -9.88 3.02
N LEU A 339 7.92 -10.34 3.45
CA LEU A 339 7.73 -11.14 4.66
C LEU A 339 7.47 -12.59 4.28
N LEU A 340 8.18 -13.52 4.91
CA LEU A 340 7.96 -14.96 4.83
C LEU A 340 7.32 -15.45 6.13
N LEU A 341 6.18 -16.14 6.03
CA LEU A 341 5.44 -16.69 7.16
C LEU A 341 4.54 -17.87 6.75
N PRO A 342 4.09 -18.72 7.69
CA PRO A 342 3.09 -19.74 7.41
C PRO A 342 1.82 -19.16 6.79
N VAL A 343 1.24 -19.87 5.82
CA VAL A 343 0.02 -19.43 5.12
C VAL A 343 -1.13 -19.16 6.10
N ASP A 344 -1.31 -20.01 7.11
CA ASP A 344 -2.40 -19.89 8.09
C ASP A 344 -2.25 -18.68 9.03
N SER A 345 -1.02 -18.17 9.19
CA SER A 345 -0.73 -17.00 10.02
C SER A 345 -0.91 -15.68 9.28
N LEU A 346 -1.12 -15.71 7.95
CA LEU A 346 -1.11 -14.51 7.10
C LEU A 346 -2.14 -13.47 7.56
N ASN A 347 -3.38 -13.89 7.76
CA ASN A 347 -4.48 -12.98 8.09
C ASN A 347 -4.34 -12.40 9.50
N SER A 348 -3.98 -13.21 10.49
CA SER A 348 -3.85 -12.75 11.88
C SER A 348 -2.68 -11.78 12.03
N PHE A 349 -1.55 -12.04 11.35
CA PHE A 349 -0.36 -11.19 11.37
C PHE A 349 -0.70 -9.72 11.06
N PHE A 350 -1.38 -9.46 9.95
CA PHE A 350 -1.69 -8.09 9.52
C PHE A 350 -2.87 -7.45 10.28
N LYS A 351 -3.88 -8.23 10.67
CA LYS A 351 -5.02 -7.73 11.47
C LYS A 351 -4.57 -7.28 12.85
N GLN A 352 -3.68 -8.03 13.49
CA GLN A 352 -3.24 -7.79 14.86
C GLN A 352 -1.98 -6.89 14.96
N ASN A 353 -1.46 -6.39 13.83
CA ASN A 353 -0.22 -5.60 13.77
C ASN A 353 0.99 -6.33 14.38
N VAL A 354 1.11 -7.63 14.14
CA VAL A 354 2.22 -8.44 14.63
C VAL A 354 3.52 -7.95 13.99
N LEU A 355 4.59 -7.86 14.78
CA LEU A 355 5.96 -7.66 14.27
C LEU A 355 6.60 -9.02 14.01
N MET A 356 7.56 -9.05 13.07
CA MET A 356 8.34 -10.25 12.81
C MET A 356 9.09 -10.72 14.07
N ASP A 357 9.22 -12.04 14.24
CA ASP A 357 9.84 -12.64 15.42
C ASP A 357 11.12 -13.43 15.11
N ASN A 358 11.48 -13.58 13.83
CA ASN A 358 12.60 -14.41 13.36
C ASN A 358 12.53 -15.87 13.86
N LYS A 359 11.32 -16.35 14.20
CA LYS A 359 11.08 -17.74 14.60
C LYS A 359 10.10 -18.42 13.65
N VAL A 360 8.99 -17.77 13.37
CA VAL A 360 8.00 -18.22 12.38
C VAL A 360 7.69 -17.16 11.32
N SER A 361 8.20 -15.94 11.49
CA SER A 361 8.05 -14.84 10.55
C SER A 361 9.40 -14.16 10.30
N PHE A 362 9.75 -13.99 9.02
CA PHE A 362 11.08 -13.55 8.60
C PHE A 362 10.98 -12.47 7.55
N LEU A 363 11.82 -11.45 7.66
CA LEU A 363 11.93 -10.39 6.66
C LEU A 363 13.05 -10.72 5.68
N GLY A 364 12.76 -10.55 4.40
CA GLY A 364 13.74 -10.59 3.32
C GLY A 364 13.80 -9.24 2.63
N SER A 365 15.02 -8.81 2.30
CA SER A 365 15.26 -7.63 1.47
C SER A 365 15.87 -8.06 0.14
N LEU A 366 15.53 -7.35 -0.94
CA LEU A 366 16.11 -7.62 -2.25
C LEU A 366 17.57 -7.15 -2.28
N VAL A 367 18.52 -8.08 -2.23
CA VAL A 367 19.96 -7.81 -2.29
C VAL A 367 20.58 -8.70 -3.36
N ALA A 368 21.43 -8.14 -4.23
CA ALA A 368 22.03 -8.86 -5.35
C ALA A 368 21.00 -9.68 -6.17
N ASN A 369 19.82 -9.07 -6.41
CA ASN A 369 18.71 -9.65 -7.15
C ASN A 369 18.15 -10.97 -6.56
N THR A 370 18.26 -11.17 -5.24
CA THR A 370 17.75 -12.35 -4.52
C THR A 370 17.10 -11.91 -3.20
N TYR A 371 16.01 -12.57 -2.81
CA TYR A 371 15.51 -12.50 -1.43
C TYR A 371 16.07 -13.68 -0.64
N THR A 372 16.77 -13.38 0.44
CA THR A 372 17.42 -14.38 1.29
C THR A 372 16.80 -14.34 2.69
N PHE A 373 16.55 -15.52 3.26
CA PHE A 373 16.14 -15.72 4.64
C PHE A 373 17.17 -16.64 5.30
N ASP A 374 18.04 -16.08 6.14
CA ASP A 374 19.30 -16.73 6.54
C ASP A 374 19.15 -17.90 7.51
N ASN A 375 18.11 -17.88 8.36
CA ASN A 375 17.81 -19.02 9.22
C ASN A 375 16.31 -19.18 9.47
N ILE A 376 15.70 -20.13 8.76
CA ILE A 376 14.29 -20.53 8.93
C ILE A 376 14.14 -21.88 9.66
N ALA A 377 15.17 -22.37 10.36
CA ALA A 377 15.13 -23.66 11.04
C ALA A 377 13.97 -23.77 12.05
N ASN A 378 13.68 -22.69 12.78
CA ASN A 378 12.60 -22.68 13.77
C ASN A 378 11.22 -22.94 13.16
N VAL A 379 10.89 -22.32 12.03
CA VAL A 379 9.58 -22.56 11.39
C VAL A 379 9.48 -23.96 10.82
N ILE A 380 10.60 -24.53 10.33
CA ILE A 380 10.65 -25.92 9.90
C ILE A 380 10.37 -26.86 11.08
N ASN A 381 10.96 -26.61 12.24
CA ASN A 381 10.69 -27.37 13.47
C ASN A 381 9.24 -27.27 13.94
N VAL A 382 8.59 -26.13 13.72
CA VAL A 382 7.14 -25.97 13.94
C VAL A 382 6.35 -26.82 12.95
N MET A 383 6.68 -26.76 11.65
CA MET A 383 6.00 -27.56 10.61
C MET A 383 6.15 -29.07 10.84
N ARG A 384 7.30 -29.54 11.35
CA ARG A 384 7.52 -30.95 11.70
C ARG A 384 6.51 -31.48 12.72
N LYS A 385 6.06 -30.62 13.63
CA LYS A 385 5.10 -30.93 14.70
C LYS A 385 3.67 -30.57 14.33
N ALA A 386 3.44 -30.00 13.14
CA ALA A 386 2.12 -29.57 12.71
C ALA A 386 1.24 -30.75 12.33
N ASP A 387 -0.06 -30.55 12.39
CA ASP A 387 -1.05 -31.52 11.93
C ASP A 387 -0.96 -31.67 10.40
N LYS A 388 -0.49 -32.84 9.94
CA LYS A 388 -0.30 -33.14 8.51
C LYS A 388 -1.62 -33.23 7.72
N THR A 389 -2.78 -33.29 8.39
CA THR A 389 -4.08 -33.23 7.72
C THR A 389 -4.44 -31.83 7.24
N ASN A 390 -3.82 -30.79 7.81
CA ASN A 390 -3.98 -29.41 7.33
C ASN A 390 -3.21 -29.23 6.00
N PRO A 391 -3.86 -28.87 4.88
CA PRO A 391 -3.18 -28.71 3.59
C PRO A 391 -2.06 -27.66 3.57
N ASN A 392 -2.05 -26.75 4.54
CA ASN A 392 -1.05 -25.69 4.69
C ASN A 392 0.10 -26.04 5.66
N TRP A 393 0.13 -27.24 6.24
CA TRP A 393 1.08 -27.62 7.31
C TRP A 393 2.56 -27.40 6.96
N ASN A 394 2.93 -27.50 5.67
CA ASN A 394 4.28 -27.27 5.15
C ASN A 394 4.37 -26.09 4.17
N LYS A 395 3.44 -25.14 4.25
CA LYS A 395 3.35 -24.01 3.32
C LYS A 395 3.80 -22.71 3.97
N LEU A 396 4.70 -22.02 3.28
CA LEU A 396 5.05 -20.63 3.57
C LEU A 396 4.54 -19.72 2.45
N VAL A 397 4.30 -18.45 2.74
CA VAL A 397 3.96 -17.43 1.75
C VAL A 397 4.94 -16.27 1.83
N ILE A 398 5.35 -15.76 0.66
CA ILE A 398 6.16 -14.55 0.50
C ILE A 398 5.21 -13.40 0.17
N VAL A 399 5.22 -12.36 1.00
CA VAL A 399 4.29 -11.24 0.94
C VAL A 399 5.07 -9.92 0.83
N PRO A 400 4.85 -9.09 -0.19
CA PRO A 400 5.38 -7.74 -0.22
C PRO A 400 4.89 -6.89 0.96
N VAL A 401 5.81 -6.24 1.66
CA VAL A 401 5.50 -5.44 2.85
C VAL A 401 6.15 -4.07 2.82
N THR A 402 5.51 -3.11 3.50
CA THR A 402 6.09 -1.81 3.84
C THR A 402 6.39 -1.78 5.33
N LEU A 403 7.60 -1.33 5.67
CA LEU A 403 8.12 -1.23 7.02
C LEU A 403 8.04 0.22 7.49
N THR A 404 7.58 0.44 8.72
CA THR A 404 7.81 1.70 9.44
C THR A 404 8.93 1.45 10.45
N THR A 405 9.91 2.34 10.46
CA THR A 405 11.06 2.25 11.37
C THR A 405 11.20 3.52 12.19
N THR A 406 11.91 3.42 13.31
CA THR A 406 12.28 4.56 14.14
C THR A 406 13.73 4.37 14.59
N THR A 407 14.50 5.46 14.53
CA THR A 407 15.86 5.49 15.04
C THR A 407 15.83 5.79 16.54
N ARG A 408 16.46 4.96 17.35
CA ARG A 408 16.62 5.18 18.80
C ARG A 408 18.11 5.17 19.13
N GLN A 409 18.52 6.01 20.09
CA GLN A 409 19.87 5.92 20.63
C GLN A 409 19.94 4.81 21.67
N THR A 410 20.94 3.95 21.54
CA THR A 410 21.29 2.94 22.53
C THR A 410 21.94 3.60 23.75
N GLN A 411 22.04 2.86 24.86
CA GLN A 411 22.74 3.33 26.07
C GLN A 411 24.23 3.63 25.81
N SER A 412 24.83 3.03 24.78
CA SER A 412 26.21 3.31 24.33
C SER A 412 26.34 4.50 23.37
N GLY A 413 25.25 5.25 23.12
CA GLY A 413 25.23 6.42 22.23
C GLY A 413 25.19 6.11 20.74
N SER A 414 25.06 4.83 20.34
CA SER A 414 24.92 4.44 18.93
C SER A 414 23.45 4.52 18.48
N ASN A 415 23.23 4.78 17.19
CA ASN A 415 21.89 4.79 16.60
C ASN A 415 21.49 3.36 16.20
N GLU A 416 20.32 2.93 16.64
CA GLU A 416 19.70 1.67 16.26
C GLU A 416 18.39 1.97 15.51
N THR A 417 18.19 1.35 14.35
CA THR A 417 16.92 1.42 13.60
C THR A 417 16.05 0.24 13.98
N VAL A 418 14.88 0.51 14.56
CA VAL A 418 13.94 -0.51 15.01
C VAL A 418 12.69 -0.48 14.13
N ILE A 419 12.20 -1.65 13.71
CA ILE A 419 10.92 -1.77 12.99
C ILE A 419 9.78 -1.63 14.00
N THR A 420 8.90 -0.67 13.78
CA THR A 420 7.75 -0.38 14.65
C THR A 420 6.43 -0.81 14.02
N LYS A 421 6.38 -1.06 12.71
CA LYS A 421 5.17 -1.52 12.01
C LYS A 421 5.53 -2.28 10.74
N ILE A 422 4.75 -3.32 10.45
CA ILE A 422 4.78 -4.05 9.18
C ILE A 422 3.36 -4.06 8.60
N THR A 423 3.22 -3.60 7.36
CA THR A 423 1.93 -3.58 6.63
C THR A 423 2.09 -4.17 5.25
N HIS A 424 0.98 -4.56 4.61
CA HIS A 424 1.03 -4.91 3.19
C HIS A 424 1.60 -3.74 2.39
N ASN A 425 2.44 -4.03 1.39
CA ASN A 425 2.92 -2.99 0.49
C ASN A 425 1.76 -2.52 -0.39
N MET A 426 1.39 -1.25 -0.24
CA MET A 426 0.31 -0.63 -1.00
C MET A 426 0.79 0.09 -2.27
N SER A 427 2.10 0.23 -2.47
CA SER A 427 2.66 0.83 -3.70
C SER A 427 2.47 -0.10 -4.91
N LEU A 428 2.53 0.46 -6.12
CA LEU A 428 2.54 -0.33 -7.35
C LEU A 428 3.89 -1.03 -7.52
N THR A 429 3.94 -2.33 -7.26
CA THR A 429 5.15 -3.14 -7.48
C THR A 429 4.84 -4.42 -8.26
N SER A 430 5.84 -4.89 -8.99
CA SER A 430 5.77 -6.15 -9.74
C SER A 430 7.12 -6.85 -9.66
N THR A 431 7.11 -8.07 -9.12
CA THR A 431 8.33 -8.88 -8.92
C THR A 431 8.12 -10.24 -9.55
N LYS A 432 9.00 -10.59 -10.49
CA LYS A 432 9.09 -11.93 -11.08
C LYS A 432 10.17 -12.74 -10.37
N LEU A 433 9.82 -13.89 -9.83
CA LEU A 433 10.73 -14.81 -9.14
C LEU A 433 10.93 -16.06 -9.98
N LEU A 434 12.12 -16.68 -9.93
CA LEU A 434 12.30 -18.01 -10.50
C LEU A 434 11.39 -19.01 -9.76
N LYS A 435 10.73 -19.90 -10.51
CA LYS A 435 9.89 -20.94 -9.93
C LYS A 435 10.75 -22.02 -9.29
N GLY A 436 10.38 -22.40 -8.07
CA GLY A 436 10.85 -23.65 -7.47
C GLY A 436 10.04 -24.80 -8.04
N THR A 437 10.68 -25.75 -8.72
CA THR A 437 9.98 -26.91 -9.30
C THR A 437 9.84 -28.06 -8.30
N GLY A 438 10.60 -28.05 -7.20
CA GLY A 438 10.72 -29.19 -6.29
C GLY A 438 11.40 -30.43 -6.91
N ALA A 439 12.01 -30.28 -8.09
CA ALA A 439 12.64 -31.35 -8.86
C ALA A 439 14.06 -30.93 -9.31
N PRO A 440 14.93 -31.86 -9.76
CA PRO A 440 16.29 -31.52 -10.19
C PRO A 440 16.33 -30.31 -11.13
N GLY A 441 17.21 -29.36 -10.83
CA GLY A 441 17.26 -28.06 -11.51
C GLY A 441 16.37 -26.97 -10.90
N SER A 442 15.65 -27.23 -9.79
CA SER A 442 14.87 -26.20 -9.08
C SER A 442 15.74 -25.00 -8.71
N ALA A 443 15.22 -23.79 -9.00
CA ALA A 443 15.91 -22.53 -8.72
C ALA A 443 15.84 -22.11 -7.24
N ILE A 444 14.85 -22.63 -6.50
CA ILE A 444 14.68 -22.36 -5.06
C ILE A 444 15.13 -23.60 -4.29
N LYS A 445 16.06 -23.38 -3.37
CA LYS A 445 16.66 -24.42 -2.53
C LYS A 445 16.75 -23.98 -1.08
N LEU A 446 16.74 -24.96 -0.19
CA LEU A 446 17.13 -24.81 1.21
C LEU A 446 18.53 -25.34 1.38
N ASN A 447 19.45 -24.53 1.89
CA ASN A 447 20.76 -25.01 2.33
C ASN A 447 20.68 -25.25 3.83
N VAL A 448 20.93 -26.48 4.27
CA VAL A 448 20.76 -26.90 5.65
C VAL A 448 22.11 -27.23 6.26
N ILE A 449 22.32 -26.78 7.50
CA ILE A 449 23.45 -27.20 8.34
C ILE A 449 22.88 -28.01 9.50
N TYR A 450 23.31 -29.26 9.59
CA TYR A 450 23.01 -30.18 10.68
C TYR A 450 24.18 -30.23 11.65
N THR A 451 23.86 -30.42 12.92
CA THR A 451 24.87 -30.65 13.97
C THR A 451 24.52 -31.89 14.78
N LYS A 452 25.54 -32.68 15.13
CA LYS A 452 25.42 -33.81 16.04
C LYS A 452 26.39 -33.63 17.21
N VAL A 453 25.88 -33.74 18.44
CA VAL A 453 26.73 -33.83 19.64
C VAL A 453 27.33 -35.24 19.70
N GLN A 454 28.64 -35.33 19.86
CA GLN A 454 29.33 -36.62 20.01
C GLN A 454 29.17 -37.20 21.42
#